data_AF-A0A7S3BY63-F1
#
_entry.id   AF-A0A7S3BY63-F1
#
_cell.length_a   1.000
_cell.length_b   1.000
_cell.length_c   1.000
_cell.angle_alpha   90.00
_cell.angle_beta   90.00
_cell.angle_gamma   90.00
#
_symmetry.space_group_name_H-M   'P 1'
#
loop_
_entity.id
_entity.type
_entity.pdbx_description
1 polymer ?
#
loop_
_entity_poly.entity_id
_entity_poly.type
_entity_poly.pdbx_seq_one_letter_code
_entity_poly.pdbx_strand_id
1 'polypeptide(L)'
;MLEAAGVPFVGTGAEAARVAFDKYLAAGALRRAGFAALPSVLLEAGGEGDALLLARWFTEQGLDAASARVVVKPCRAGSSVGVRVCHGVVEAAAHAQTLREQGIDDRVVAELFAEGGREFTVIVLGGVGEQGEEAVSLLPTEVEILGEEGEAEGGADSAIFNYRRKYLPTSQVRYHTPPRFAEETTAAVRAGVARLFGVL
;
A
#
# COMPACT_ATOMS: atom_id res chain seq x y z
N MET A 1 11.56 -17.47 -14.61
CA MET A 1 11.56 -18.88 -15.06
C MET A 1 10.84 -19.04 -16.39
N LEU A 2 9.53 -18.77 -16.45
CA LEU A 2 8.73 -18.97 -17.68
C LEU A 2 9.23 -18.13 -18.87
N GLU A 3 9.55 -16.86 -18.64
CA GLU A 3 10.16 -15.97 -19.65
C GLU A 3 11.48 -16.54 -20.19
N ALA A 4 12.39 -16.97 -19.32
CA ALA A 4 13.67 -17.56 -19.70
C ALA A 4 13.51 -18.88 -20.46
N ALA A 5 12.41 -19.61 -20.23
CA ALA A 5 12.07 -20.85 -20.92
C ALA A 5 11.25 -20.62 -22.20
N GLY A 6 10.91 -19.38 -22.55
CA GLY A 6 10.05 -19.06 -23.70
C GLY A 6 8.63 -19.62 -23.59
N VAL A 7 8.14 -19.88 -22.38
CA VAL A 7 6.81 -20.45 -22.14
C VAL A 7 5.80 -19.31 -21.96
N PRO A 8 4.76 -19.21 -22.79
CA PRO A 8 3.69 -18.23 -22.60
C PRO A 8 2.98 -18.41 -21.25
N PHE A 9 2.65 -17.31 -20.58
CA PHE A 9 1.94 -17.34 -19.31
C PHE A 9 1.01 -16.13 -19.16
N VAL A 10 0.01 -16.27 -18.29
CA VAL A 10 -0.88 -15.18 -17.90
C VAL A 10 -0.27 -14.49 -16.69
N GLY A 11 -0.04 -13.18 -16.80
CA GLY A 11 0.42 -12.35 -15.68
C GLY A 11 1.43 -11.29 -16.10
N THR A 12 1.87 -10.51 -15.12
CA THR A 12 2.88 -9.47 -15.27
C THR A 12 4.26 -10.08 -15.48
N GLY A 13 5.07 -9.48 -16.36
CA GLY A 13 6.46 -9.88 -16.57
C GLY A 13 7.32 -9.76 -15.31
N ALA A 14 8.43 -10.50 -15.25
CA ALA A 14 9.20 -10.65 -14.01
C ALA A 14 9.73 -9.32 -13.45
N GLU A 15 10.17 -8.41 -14.32
CA GLU A 15 10.73 -7.12 -13.90
C GLU A 15 9.64 -6.18 -13.33
N ALA A 16 8.51 -6.07 -14.03
CA ALA A 16 7.38 -5.27 -13.54
C ALA A 16 6.81 -5.87 -12.24
N ALA A 17 6.73 -7.21 -12.14
CA ALA A 17 6.32 -7.89 -10.90
C ALA A 17 7.29 -7.61 -9.74
N ARG A 18 8.61 -7.58 -9.99
CA ARG A 18 9.63 -7.25 -8.99
C ARG A 18 9.47 -5.82 -8.48
N VAL A 19 9.21 -4.86 -9.36
CA VAL A 19 8.96 -3.47 -8.99
C VAL A 19 7.67 -3.32 -8.20
N ALA A 20 6.58 -3.96 -8.66
CA ALA A 20 5.27 -3.90 -8.00
C ALA A 20 5.26 -4.56 -6.62
N PHE A 21 6.07 -5.62 -6.42
CA PHE A 21 6.15 -6.35 -5.16
C PHE A 21 6.87 -5.56 -4.06
N ASP A 22 7.82 -4.68 -4.42
CA ASP A 22 8.50 -3.81 -3.48
C ASP A 22 7.77 -2.47 -3.36
N LYS A 23 7.13 -2.24 -2.20
CA LYS A 23 6.27 -1.05 -1.98
C LYS A 23 6.99 0.28 -2.20
N TYR A 24 8.27 0.37 -1.86
CA TYR A 24 9.03 1.60 -2.05
C TYR A 24 9.33 1.84 -3.53
N LEU A 25 9.72 0.79 -4.26
CA LEU A 25 9.93 0.87 -5.71
C LEU A 25 8.64 1.16 -6.46
N ALA A 26 7.53 0.50 -6.09
CA ALA A 26 6.21 0.72 -6.65
C ALA A 26 5.75 2.18 -6.46
N ALA A 27 5.86 2.72 -5.24
CA ALA A 27 5.54 4.12 -4.97
C ALA A 27 6.44 5.10 -5.76
N GLY A 28 7.71 4.76 -5.97
CA GLY A 28 8.60 5.52 -6.84
C GLY A 28 8.19 5.46 -8.32
N ALA A 29 7.76 4.29 -8.80
CA ALA A 29 7.30 4.10 -10.17
C ALA A 29 6.01 4.87 -10.45
N LEU A 30 5.05 4.84 -9.51
CA LEU A 30 3.83 5.66 -9.56
C LEU A 30 4.16 7.14 -9.70
N ARG A 31 5.03 7.68 -8.84
CA ARG A 31 5.42 9.11 -8.89
C ARG A 31 6.09 9.49 -10.21
N ARG A 32 6.99 8.65 -10.73
CA ARG A 32 7.65 8.89 -12.03
C ARG A 32 6.65 8.88 -13.19
N ALA A 33 5.59 8.07 -13.10
CA ALA A 33 4.51 8.03 -14.06
C ALA A 33 3.46 9.15 -13.87
N GLY A 34 3.67 10.08 -12.92
CA GLY A 34 2.75 11.20 -12.66
C GLY A 34 1.53 10.83 -11.79
N PHE A 35 1.54 9.66 -11.15
CA PHE A 35 0.49 9.25 -10.23
C PHE A 35 0.82 9.64 -8.79
N ALA A 36 -0.23 9.92 -8.03
CA ALA A 36 -0.08 10.18 -6.60
C ALA A 36 0.35 8.90 -5.86
N ALA A 37 1.34 9.03 -5.00
CA ALA A 37 1.70 8.06 -3.98
C ALA A 37 2.02 8.83 -2.70
N LEU A 38 1.70 8.24 -1.55
CA LEU A 38 1.99 8.86 -0.26
C LEU A 38 3.50 9.06 -0.10
N PRO A 39 3.94 10.22 0.46
CA PRO A 39 5.31 10.39 0.88
C PRO A 39 5.74 9.24 1.78
N SER A 40 6.94 8.71 1.49
CA SER A 40 7.49 7.57 2.20
C SER A 40 9.02 7.64 2.25
N VAL A 41 9.58 7.03 3.28
CA VAL A 41 11.01 6.87 3.50
C VAL A 41 11.37 5.41 3.66
N LEU A 42 12.48 5.01 3.06
CA LEU A 42 13.01 3.66 3.09
C LEU A 42 14.03 3.54 4.24
N LEU A 43 13.88 2.51 5.05
CA LEU A 43 14.74 2.15 6.18
C LEU A 43 15.44 0.84 5.84
N GLU A 44 16.76 0.90 5.68
CA GLU A 44 17.62 -0.23 5.29
C GLU A 44 18.80 -0.36 6.25
N ALA A 45 19.21 -1.61 6.49
CA ALA A 45 20.39 -1.87 7.30
C ALA A 45 21.66 -1.27 6.66
N GLY A 46 22.57 -0.75 7.50
CA GLY A 46 23.84 -0.18 7.04
C GLY A 46 23.78 1.30 6.62
N GLY A 47 22.63 1.94 6.74
CA GLY A 47 22.46 3.39 6.51
C GLY A 47 22.69 4.26 7.75
N GLU A 48 22.27 5.52 7.63
CA GLU A 48 22.02 6.41 8.77
C GLU A 48 20.97 5.74 9.69
N GLY A 49 21.25 5.59 10.98
CA GLY A 49 20.37 4.81 11.87
C GLY A 49 18.91 5.26 11.80
N ASP A 50 17.98 4.29 11.76
CA ASP A 50 16.55 4.52 11.47
C ASP A 50 15.93 5.73 12.16
N ALA A 51 16.18 5.90 13.45
CA ALA A 51 15.62 7.01 14.23
C ALA A 51 16.06 8.39 13.71
N LEU A 52 17.32 8.52 13.27
CA LEU A 52 17.83 9.78 12.72
C LEU A 52 17.24 10.07 11.34
N LEU A 53 17.18 9.04 10.47
CA LEU A 53 16.56 9.13 9.16
C LEU A 53 15.07 9.48 9.26
N LEU A 54 14.35 8.82 10.17
CA LEU A 54 12.95 9.12 10.45
C LEU A 54 12.77 10.53 11.02
N ALA A 55 13.59 10.97 11.98
CA ALA A 55 13.49 12.33 12.52
C ALA A 55 13.65 13.41 11.45
N ARG A 56 14.61 13.23 10.54
CA ARG A 56 14.77 14.12 9.38
C ARG A 56 13.53 14.09 8.50
N TRP A 57 13.08 12.91 8.11
CA TRP A 57 11.92 12.77 7.24
C TRP A 57 10.63 13.34 7.86
N PHE A 58 10.38 13.12 9.17
CA PHE A 58 9.26 13.74 9.88
C PHE A 58 9.33 15.26 9.81
N THR A 59 10.52 15.84 9.99
CA THR A 59 10.73 17.29 9.88
C THR A 59 10.43 17.78 8.45
N GLU A 60 10.92 17.09 7.43
CA GLU A 60 10.67 17.42 6.01
C GLU A 60 9.18 17.35 5.65
N GLN A 61 8.43 16.43 6.26
CA GLN A 61 6.99 16.27 6.06
C GLN A 61 6.14 17.16 6.99
N GLY A 62 6.76 17.96 7.87
CA GLY A 62 6.04 18.81 8.83
C GLY A 62 5.26 18.02 9.89
N LEU A 63 5.74 16.82 10.25
CA LEU A 63 5.12 15.92 11.22
C LEU A 63 5.68 16.15 12.63
N ASP A 64 4.81 16.03 13.63
CA ASP A 64 5.25 15.98 15.03
C ASP A 64 6.01 14.67 15.31
N ALA A 65 7.27 14.79 15.75
CA ALA A 65 8.16 13.66 15.94
C ALA A 65 7.74 12.70 17.08
N ALA A 66 6.83 13.12 17.97
CA ALA A 66 6.40 12.34 19.12
C ALA A 66 5.03 11.67 18.93
N SER A 67 4.16 12.25 18.10
CA SER A 67 2.73 11.87 18.06
C SER A 67 2.16 11.65 16.66
N ALA A 68 2.81 12.14 15.61
CA ALA A 68 2.27 11.98 14.25
C ALA A 68 2.19 10.50 13.85
N ARG A 69 1.10 10.15 13.16
CA ARG A 69 0.82 8.79 12.72
C ARG A 69 1.51 8.48 11.39
N VAL A 70 2.21 7.36 11.35
CA VAL A 70 2.83 6.81 10.15
C VAL A 70 2.55 5.32 10.06
N VAL A 71 2.53 4.76 8.85
CA VAL A 71 2.42 3.31 8.65
C VAL A 71 3.81 2.77 8.37
N VAL A 72 4.27 1.85 9.22
CA VAL A 72 5.56 1.15 9.05
C VAL A 72 5.27 -0.28 8.60
N LYS A 73 5.87 -0.69 7.48
CA LYS A 73 5.60 -1.98 6.84
C LYS A 73 6.80 -2.54 6.09
N PRO A 74 6.94 -3.88 5.99
CA PRO A 74 7.94 -4.50 5.13
C PRO A 74 7.70 -4.14 3.66
N CYS A 75 8.78 -3.89 2.92
CA CYS A 75 8.70 -3.56 1.49
C CYS A 75 8.10 -4.71 0.68
N ARG A 76 8.48 -5.95 0.98
CA ARG A 76 8.30 -7.17 0.17
C ARG A 76 7.49 -8.25 0.90
N ALA A 77 6.41 -7.85 1.57
CA ALA A 77 5.42 -8.77 2.14
C ALA A 77 3.98 -8.43 1.70
N GLY A 78 3.08 -9.41 1.83
CA GLY A 78 1.66 -9.30 1.52
C GLY A 78 0.75 -9.42 2.74
N SER A 79 -0.56 -9.36 2.50
CA SER A 79 -1.60 -9.73 3.48
C SER A 79 -1.57 -8.95 4.80
N SER A 80 -1.08 -7.71 4.77
CA SER A 80 -0.90 -6.84 5.95
C SER A 80 0.00 -7.43 7.05
N VAL A 81 0.83 -8.42 6.73
CA VAL A 81 1.80 -8.99 7.68
C VAL A 81 2.90 -7.96 7.98
N GLY A 82 3.15 -7.71 9.26
CA GLY A 82 4.16 -6.76 9.73
C GLY A 82 3.81 -5.27 9.53
N VAL A 83 2.59 -4.96 9.08
CA VAL A 83 2.11 -3.58 8.94
C VAL A 83 1.65 -3.07 10.29
N ARG A 84 2.11 -1.88 10.70
CA ARG A 84 1.69 -1.23 11.94
C ARG A 84 1.54 0.27 11.77
N VAL A 85 0.48 0.84 12.37
CA VAL A 85 0.39 2.29 12.59
C VAL A 85 1.24 2.66 13.80
N CYS A 86 2.25 3.49 13.61
CA CYS A 86 3.17 3.94 14.66
C CYS A 86 2.96 5.43 14.94
N HIS A 87 3.21 5.85 16.18
CA HIS A 87 3.13 7.23 16.64
C HIS A 87 4.53 7.77 16.92
N GLY A 88 4.93 8.75 16.11
CA GLY A 88 6.24 9.38 16.23
C GLY A 88 7.40 8.50 15.76
N VAL A 89 8.59 9.08 15.85
CA VAL A 89 9.85 8.54 15.35
C VAL A 89 10.29 7.30 16.14
N VAL A 90 10.13 7.33 17.46
CA VAL A 90 10.63 6.27 18.36
C VAL A 90 9.89 4.96 18.11
N GLU A 91 8.56 5.00 18.06
CA GLU A 91 7.75 3.80 17.80
C GLU A 91 8.01 3.26 16.39
N ALA A 92 8.09 4.15 15.38
CA ALA A 92 8.35 3.76 14.00
C ALA A 92 9.72 3.07 13.84
N ALA A 93 10.78 3.62 14.45
CA ALA A 93 12.12 3.03 14.40
C ALA A 93 12.17 1.66 15.12
N ALA A 94 11.54 1.56 16.29
CA ALA A 94 11.49 0.31 17.06
C ALA A 94 10.74 -0.80 16.30
N HIS A 95 9.63 -0.46 15.63
CA HIS A 95 8.90 -1.43 14.82
C HIS A 95 9.71 -1.87 13.59
N ALA A 96 10.37 -0.93 12.89
CA ALA A 96 11.24 -1.26 11.77
C ALA A 96 12.39 -2.22 12.17
N GLN A 97 12.99 -1.99 13.33
CA GLN A 97 13.98 -2.91 13.90
C GLN A 97 13.38 -4.29 14.18
N THR A 98 12.21 -4.35 14.80
CA THR A 98 11.51 -5.61 15.10
C THR A 98 11.25 -6.43 13.83
N LEU A 99 10.81 -5.80 12.75
CA LEU A 99 10.57 -6.48 11.47
C LEU A 99 11.83 -7.14 10.91
N ARG A 100 12.99 -6.48 11.04
CA ARG A 100 14.27 -7.00 10.59
C ARG A 100 14.76 -8.14 11.48
N GLU A 101 14.66 -7.98 12.80
CA GLU A 101 15.05 -8.99 13.78
C GLU A 101 14.23 -10.28 13.66
N GLN A 102 12.95 -10.16 13.29
CA GLN A 102 12.07 -11.29 13.00
C GLN A 102 12.32 -11.93 11.63
N GLY A 103 13.23 -11.37 10.81
CA GLY A 103 13.53 -11.87 9.48
C GLY A 103 12.37 -11.71 8.49
N ILE A 104 11.43 -10.80 8.75
CA ILE A 104 10.30 -10.56 7.84
C ILE A 104 10.78 -9.87 6.58
N ASP A 105 11.57 -8.82 6.73
CA ASP A 105 12.14 -8.06 5.62
C ASP A 105 13.31 -7.21 6.13
N ASP A 106 14.45 -7.20 5.42
CA ASP A 106 15.58 -6.31 5.67
C ASP A 106 15.35 -4.88 5.16
N ARG A 107 14.29 -4.66 4.36
CA ARG A 107 13.85 -3.37 3.82
C ARG A 107 12.48 -3.01 4.39
N VAL A 108 12.41 -1.90 5.10
CA VAL A 108 11.18 -1.41 5.73
C VAL A 108 10.84 -0.04 5.19
N VAL A 109 9.57 0.22 4.89
CA VAL A 109 9.11 1.54 4.47
C VAL A 109 8.22 2.14 5.55
N ALA A 110 8.46 3.42 5.87
CA ALA A 110 7.54 4.25 6.62
C ALA A 110 6.83 5.21 5.64
N GLU A 111 5.52 5.31 5.73
CA GLU A 111 4.69 6.20 4.90
C GLU A 111 3.72 7.02 5.76
N LEU A 112 3.24 8.14 5.22
CA LEU A 112 2.21 8.92 5.88
C LEU A 112 0.95 8.08 6.11
N PHE A 113 0.33 8.23 7.29
CA PHE A 113 -1.00 7.68 7.54
C PHE A 113 -2.04 8.55 6.81
N ALA A 114 -2.78 7.96 5.87
CA ALA A 114 -3.80 8.68 5.09
C ALA A 114 -5.11 8.83 5.88
N GLU A 115 -5.24 9.96 6.57
CA GLU A 115 -6.43 10.27 7.37
C GLU A 115 -7.63 10.69 6.53
N GLY A 116 -8.84 10.23 6.92
CA GLY A 116 -10.09 10.63 6.26
C GLY A 116 -10.28 10.11 4.84
N GLY A 117 -9.36 9.27 4.34
CA GLY A 117 -9.47 8.62 3.04
C GLY A 117 -10.48 7.48 3.00
N ARG A 118 -10.89 7.10 1.79
CA ARG A 118 -11.64 5.86 1.54
C ARG A 118 -10.73 4.85 0.86
N GLU A 119 -10.69 3.63 1.37
CA GLU A 119 -9.96 2.53 0.74
C GLU A 119 -10.83 1.88 -0.33
N PHE A 120 -10.27 1.60 -1.50
CA PHE A 120 -10.95 0.90 -2.58
C PHE A 120 -9.98 0.09 -3.43
N THR A 121 -10.49 -0.90 -4.16
CA THR A 121 -9.71 -1.72 -5.10
C THR A 121 -10.36 -1.67 -6.48
N VAL A 122 -9.55 -1.60 -7.53
CA VAL A 122 -10.00 -1.72 -8.93
C VAL A 122 -9.24 -2.85 -9.59
N ILE A 123 -9.98 -3.74 -10.25
CA ILE A 123 -9.39 -4.79 -11.08
C ILE A 123 -9.24 -4.22 -12.50
N VAL A 124 -8.04 -4.34 -13.06
CA VAL A 124 -7.74 -3.99 -14.45
C VAL A 124 -7.37 -5.27 -15.20
N LEU A 125 -8.01 -5.48 -16.33
CA LEU A 125 -7.77 -6.62 -17.22
C LEU A 125 -7.10 -6.08 -18.49
N GLY A 126 -5.83 -6.45 -18.72
CA GLY A 126 -5.16 -6.22 -20.01
C GLY A 126 -5.44 -7.37 -20.99
N GLY A 127 -5.17 -7.15 -22.28
CA GLY A 127 -5.34 -8.21 -23.26
C GLY A 127 -6.79 -8.41 -23.71
N VAL A 128 -7.69 -7.49 -23.39
CA VAL A 128 -9.12 -7.59 -23.71
C VAL A 128 -9.39 -6.78 -24.98
N GLY A 129 -10.19 -7.32 -25.92
CA GLY A 129 -10.55 -6.67 -27.18
C GLY A 129 -10.00 -7.39 -28.43
N GLU A 130 -10.48 -7.00 -29.62
CA GLU A 130 -10.18 -7.70 -30.89
C GLU A 130 -8.69 -7.74 -31.25
N GLN A 131 -7.88 -6.82 -30.69
CA GLN A 131 -6.44 -6.75 -30.89
C GLN A 131 -5.62 -7.03 -29.62
N GLY A 132 -6.28 -7.24 -28.47
CA GLY A 132 -5.59 -7.54 -27.19
C GLY A 132 -4.78 -6.39 -26.59
N GLU A 133 -5.00 -5.15 -27.04
CA GLU A 133 -4.21 -3.99 -26.58
C GLU A 133 -4.91 -3.15 -25.52
N GLU A 134 -6.20 -3.39 -25.24
CA GLU A 134 -6.97 -2.52 -24.35
C GLU A 134 -6.93 -3.00 -22.89
N ALA A 135 -6.67 -2.06 -21.97
CA ALA A 135 -6.79 -2.26 -20.55
C ALA A 135 -8.20 -1.87 -20.08
N VAL A 136 -8.97 -2.84 -19.58
CA VAL A 136 -10.33 -2.64 -19.11
C VAL A 136 -10.36 -2.57 -17.58
N SER A 137 -10.70 -1.41 -17.03
CA SER A 137 -10.92 -1.22 -15.60
C SER A 137 -12.37 -1.54 -15.20
N LEU A 138 -12.55 -2.46 -14.26
CA LEU A 138 -13.86 -2.78 -13.67
C LEU A 138 -14.34 -1.65 -12.73
N LEU A 139 -15.56 -1.80 -12.20
CA LEU A 139 -16.04 -0.88 -11.16
C LEU A 139 -15.18 -1.03 -9.90
N PRO A 140 -14.82 0.08 -9.22
CA PRO A 140 -14.14 0.01 -7.94
C PRO A 140 -15.02 -0.68 -6.88
N THR A 141 -14.36 -1.40 -5.99
CA THR A 141 -14.97 -1.90 -4.75
C THR A 141 -14.43 -1.08 -3.59
N GLU A 142 -15.28 -0.26 -2.97
CA GLU A 142 -14.95 0.46 -1.74
C GLU A 142 -14.95 -0.52 -0.56
N VAL A 143 -13.94 -0.38 0.30
CA VAL A 143 -13.82 -1.10 1.57
C VAL A 143 -14.13 -0.12 2.71
N GLU A 144 -15.23 -0.37 3.41
CA GLU A 144 -15.63 0.37 4.60
C GLU A 144 -15.23 -0.42 5.85
N ILE A 145 -14.32 0.11 6.64
CA ILE A 145 -13.98 -0.43 7.96
C ILE A 145 -15.03 0.07 8.95
N LEU A 146 -15.71 -0.86 9.61
CA LEU A 146 -16.67 -0.59 10.68
C LEU A 146 -15.92 -0.67 12.01
N GLY A 147 -16.00 0.39 12.83
CA GLY A 147 -15.48 0.36 14.19
C GLY A 147 -16.23 -0.68 15.03
N GLU A 148 -15.59 -1.23 16.06
CA GLU A 148 -16.32 -1.99 17.07
C GLU A 148 -16.96 -1.06 18.09
N GLU A 149 -18.21 -1.37 18.50
CA GLU A 149 -18.67 -0.97 19.82
C GLU A 149 -17.92 -1.83 20.86
N GLY A 150 -16.87 -1.27 21.48
CA GLY A 150 -16.19 -1.89 22.62
C GLY A 150 -14.70 -2.22 22.47
N GLU A 151 -14.10 -2.06 21.29
CA GLU A 151 -12.63 -1.94 21.22
C GLU A 151 -12.25 -0.59 21.83
N ALA A 152 -11.34 -0.59 22.80
CA ALA A 152 -10.78 0.65 23.32
C ALA A 152 -10.25 1.49 22.16
N GLU A 153 -10.72 2.73 22.03
CA GLU A 153 -10.12 3.74 21.17
C GLU A 153 -8.60 3.75 21.44
N GLY A 154 -7.79 3.24 20.51
CA GLY A 154 -6.32 3.25 20.66
C GLY A 154 -5.55 1.99 20.25
N GLY A 155 -6.20 0.90 19.82
CA GLY A 155 -5.46 -0.21 19.22
C GLY A 155 -4.89 0.20 17.84
N ALA A 156 -3.57 0.26 17.68
CA ALA A 156 -2.90 0.64 16.41
C ALA A 156 -3.39 -0.14 15.16
N ASP A 157 -3.93 -1.35 15.36
CA ASP A 157 -4.42 -2.24 14.30
C ASP A 157 -5.89 -2.02 13.91
N SER A 158 -6.68 -1.30 14.71
CA SER A 158 -8.11 -1.07 14.42
C SER A 158 -8.32 -0.04 13.31
N ALA A 159 -7.30 0.75 12.99
CA ALA A 159 -7.35 1.81 11.98
C ALA A 159 -7.11 1.33 10.54
N ILE A 160 -6.74 0.06 10.31
CA ILE A 160 -6.32 -0.43 8.98
C ILE A 160 -7.02 -1.72 8.54
N PHE A 161 -7.11 -1.95 7.23
CA PHE A 161 -7.61 -3.20 6.67
C PHE A 161 -6.55 -4.32 6.80
N ASN A 162 -6.51 -4.95 7.98
CA ASN A 162 -5.53 -5.95 8.37
C ASN A 162 -5.87 -7.38 7.89
N TYR A 163 -4.99 -8.34 8.18
CA TYR A 163 -5.15 -9.75 7.79
C TYR A 163 -6.48 -10.34 8.26
N ARG A 164 -6.85 -10.10 9.52
CA ARG A 164 -8.10 -10.62 10.12
C ARG A 164 -9.31 -10.13 9.33
N ARG A 165 -9.34 -8.85 9.00
CA ARG A 165 -10.43 -8.22 8.24
C ARG A 165 -10.52 -8.70 6.79
N LYS A 166 -9.41 -9.19 6.23
CA LYS A 166 -9.32 -9.72 4.86
C LYS A 166 -9.76 -11.18 4.74
N TYR A 167 -9.33 -12.04 5.67
CA TYR A 167 -9.38 -13.48 5.48
C TYR A 167 -10.18 -14.24 6.54
N LEU A 168 -10.49 -13.61 7.68
CA LEU A 168 -11.26 -14.25 8.73
C LEU A 168 -12.70 -13.75 8.70
N PRO A 169 -13.70 -14.61 9.02
CA PRO A 169 -15.07 -14.16 9.17
C PRO A 169 -15.16 -12.97 10.13
N THR A 170 -15.67 -11.85 9.65
CA THR A 170 -15.77 -10.61 10.41
C THR A 170 -17.00 -9.80 9.99
N SER A 171 -17.59 -9.08 10.94
CA SER A 171 -18.58 -8.03 10.69
C SER A 171 -17.95 -6.63 10.67
N GLN A 172 -16.63 -6.53 10.76
CA GLN A 172 -15.89 -5.27 10.85
C GLN A 172 -15.66 -4.59 9.48
N VAL A 173 -16.15 -5.17 8.39
CA VAL A 173 -15.93 -4.64 7.04
C VAL A 173 -17.20 -4.76 6.20
N ARG A 174 -17.51 -3.70 5.44
CA ARG A 174 -18.49 -3.74 4.35
C ARG A 174 -17.83 -3.41 3.02
N TYR A 175 -18.29 -4.08 1.97
CA TYR A 175 -17.86 -3.82 0.60
C TYR A 175 -19.00 -3.17 -0.17
N HIS A 176 -18.68 -2.11 -0.91
CA HIS A 176 -19.65 -1.40 -1.76
C HIS A 176 -19.18 -1.45 -3.22
N THR A 177 -19.98 -2.05 -4.09
CA THR A 177 -19.73 -2.10 -5.55
C THR A 177 -21.07 -1.91 -6.28
N PRO A 178 -21.31 -0.76 -6.94
CA PRO A 178 -20.40 0.38 -7.12
C PRO A 178 -20.03 1.08 -5.80
N PRO A 179 -18.93 1.84 -5.78
CA PRO A 179 -18.51 2.57 -4.58
C PRO A 179 -19.46 3.73 -4.29
N ARG A 180 -19.43 4.27 -3.05
CA ARG A 180 -20.34 5.36 -2.63
C ARG A 180 -19.80 6.76 -2.90
N PHE A 181 -18.61 6.90 -3.47
CA PHE A 181 -18.11 8.20 -3.93
C PHE A 181 -18.73 8.59 -5.29
N ALA A 182 -18.62 9.87 -5.65
CA ALA A 182 -19.30 10.44 -6.81
C ALA A 182 -19.01 9.71 -8.14
N GLU A 183 -19.95 9.75 -9.07
CA GLU A 183 -19.82 9.07 -10.37
C GLU A 183 -18.63 9.63 -11.16
N GLU A 184 -18.40 10.94 -11.11
CA GLU A 184 -17.25 11.59 -11.75
C GLU A 184 -15.93 11.09 -11.15
N THR A 185 -15.88 10.88 -9.82
CA THR A 185 -14.72 10.28 -9.15
C THR A 185 -14.53 8.83 -9.58
N THR A 186 -15.61 8.06 -9.70
CA THR A 186 -15.56 6.67 -10.19
C THR A 186 -15.02 6.59 -11.61
N ALA A 187 -15.49 7.45 -12.51
CA ALA A 187 -15.01 7.54 -13.88
C ALA A 187 -13.53 7.95 -13.93
N ALA A 188 -13.12 8.94 -13.13
CA ALA A 188 -11.73 9.41 -13.05
C ALA A 188 -10.79 8.30 -12.53
N VAL A 189 -11.19 7.56 -11.50
CA VAL A 189 -10.45 6.41 -10.96
C VAL A 189 -10.26 5.34 -12.05
N ARG A 190 -11.34 4.95 -12.73
CA ARG A 190 -11.32 3.93 -13.79
C ARG A 190 -10.39 4.32 -14.93
N ALA A 191 -10.52 5.55 -15.44
CA ALA A 191 -9.64 6.07 -16.48
C ALA A 191 -8.18 6.17 -16.00
N GLY A 192 -7.96 6.55 -14.74
CA GLY A 192 -6.63 6.64 -14.13
C GLY A 192 -5.91 5.30 -14.05
N VAL A 193 -6.57 4.27 -13.52
CA VAL A 193 -5.94 2.94 -13.36
C VAL A 193 -5.72 2.22 -14.69
N ALA A 194 -6.58 2.46 -15.70
CA ALA A 194 -6.35 1.94 -17.04
C ALA A 194 -5.10 2.54 -17.68
N ARG A 195 -4.88 3.86 -17.53
CA ARG A 195 -3.62 4.51 -17.96
C ARG A 195 -2.42 3.98 -17.16
N LEU A 196 -2.59 3.78 -15.86
CA LEU A 196 -1.53 3.26 -15.00
C LEU A 196 -1.04 1.89 -15.45
N PHE A 197 -1.97 1.00 -15.80
CA PHE A 197 -1.66 -0.34 -16.29
C PHE A 197 -0.85 -0.32 -17.59
N GLY A 198 -0.97 0.71 -18.42
CA GLY A 198 -0.20 0.86 -19.65
C GLY A 198 1.22 1.39 -19.47
N VAL A 199 1.59 1.88 -18.28
CA VAL A 199 2.90 2.52 -18.02
C VAL A 199 3.73 1.85 -16.93
N LEU A 200 3.16 0.91 -16.18
CA LEU A 200 3.85 0.05 -15.21
C LEU A 200 3.97 -1.38 -15.73
#